data_AF-A0A1J5JLY5-F1
#
_entry.id   AF-A0A1J5JLY5-F1
#
_cell.length_a   1.000
_cell.length_b   1.000
_cell.length_c   1.000
_cell.angle_alpha   90.00
_cell.angle_beta   90.00
_cell.angle_gamma   90.00
#
_symmetry.space_group_name_H-M   'P 1'
#
loop_
_entity.id
_entity.type
_entity.pdbx_description
1 polymer ?
#
loop_
_entity_poly.entity_id
_entity_poly.type
_entity_poly.pdbx_seq_one_letter_code
_entity_poly.pdbx_strand_id
1 'polypeptide(L)' 'MVESSYEQQRVRQKISTLTPRERKVLEMRYGLWHGLRRTQRDIARKMGISRSYVSRIEKPAHIHTTS' A
#
# COMPACT_ATOMS: atom_id res chain seq x y z
N MET A 1 4.37 28.09 -1.79
CA MET A 1 4.61 26.72 -1.31
C MET A 1 3.73 25.77 -2.12
N VAL A 2 4.19 25.38 -3.31
CA VAL A 2 3.42 24.61 -4.33
C VAL A 2 3.71 23.10 -4.17
N GLU A 3 4.12 22.67 -2.97
CA GLU A 3 4.50 21.27 -2.69
C GLU A 3 3.27 20.36 -2.53
N SER A 4 2.17 20.91 -2.00
CA SER A 4 1.02 20.12 -1.56
C SER A 4 0.19 19.52 -2.71
N SER A 5 0.09 20.23 -3.85
CA SER A 5 -0.70 19.78 -5.00
C SER A 5 0.02 18.72 -5.83
N TYR A 6 1.34 18.85 -6.00
CA TYR A 6 2.16 17.91 -6.78
C TYR A 6 2.26 16.55 -6.09
N GLU A 7 2.49 16.54 -4.78
CA GLU A 7 2.57 15.29 -4.01
C GLU A 7 1.23 14.56 -3.99
N GLN A 8 0.11 15.28 -3.85
CA GLN A 8 -1.21 14.67 -3.94
C GLN A 8 -1.51 14.07 -5.31
N GLN A 9 -1.08 14.73 -6.41
CA GLN A 9 -1.30 14.21 -7.75
C GLN A 9 -0.46 12.95 -8.02
N ARG A 10 0.79 12.91 -7.54
CA ARG A 10 1.66 11.73 -7.63
C ARG A 10 1.11 10.55 -6.85
N VAL A 11 0.60 10.79 -5.63
CA VAL A 11 -0.04 9.75 -4.81
C VAL A 11 -1.31 9.23 -5.50
N ARG A 12 -2.16 10.12 -6.03
CA ARG A 12 -3.38 9.72 -6.75
C ARG A 12 -3.06 8.94 -8.02
N GLN A 13 -2.07 9.34 -8.82
CA GLN A 13 -1.69 8.57 -10.01
C GLN A 13 -1.12 7.21 -9.65
N LYS A 14 -0.28 7.11 -8.60
CA LYS A 14 0.20 5.82 -8.12
C LYS A 14 -0.93 4.92 -7.64
N ILE A 15 -1.89 5.44 -6.87
CA ILE A 15 -3.07 4.69 -6.45
C ILE A 15 -3.94 4.27 -7.65
N SER A 16 -3.98 5.08 -8.71
CA SER A 16 -4.68 4.74 -9.96
C SER A 16 -3.98 3.63 -10.76
N THR A 17 -2.65 3.50 -10.63
CA THR A 17 -1.88 2.40 -11.23
C THR A 17 -2.00 1.09 -10.43
N LEU A 18 -2.53 1.14 -9.20
CA LEU A 18 -2.72 -0.06 -8.40
C LEU A 18 -3.93 -0.83 -8.90
N THR A 19 -3.71 -2.11 -9.20
CA THR A 19 -4.78 -3.06 -9.46
C THR A 19 -5.68 -3.22 -8.22
N PRO A 20 -6.94 -3.67 -8.39
CA PRO A 20 -7.81 -3.97 -7.26
C PRO A 20 -7.17 -4.90 -6.22
N ARG A 21 -6.29 -5.81 -6.68
CA ARG A 21 -5.54 -6.71 -5.82
C ARG A 21 -4.52 -5.98 -4.95
N GLU A 22 -3.81 -5.00 -5.50
CA GLU A 22 -2.81 -4.21 -4.77
C GLU A 22 -3.46 -3.25 -3.77
N ARG A 23 -4.61 -2.66 -4.14
CA ARG A 23 -5.44 -1.89 -3.21
C ARG A 23 -5.87 -2.75 -2.02
N LYS A 24 -6.33 -3.98 -2.26
CA LYS A 24 -6.69 -4.96 -1.23
C LYS A 24 -5.52 -5.26 -0.28
N VAL A 25 -4.30 -5.39 -0.83
CA VAL A 25 -3.08 -5.59 -0.04
C VAL A 25 -2.86 -4.41 0.92
N LEU A 26 -2.97 -3.17 0.44
CA LEU A 26 -2.81 -1.99 1.29
C LEU A 26 -3.95 -1.84 2.30
N GLU A 27 -5.20 -2.12 1.91
CA GLU A 27 -6.36 -2.12 2.82
C GLU A 27 -6.15 -3.09 3.99
N MET A 28 -5.65 -4.29 3.72
CA MET A 28 -5.31 -5.28 4.77
C MET A 28 -4.08 -4.89 5.58
N ARG A 29 -3.12 -4.19 4.97
CA ARG A 29 -1.90 -3.75 5.66
C ARG A 29 -2.17 -2.64 6.66
N TYR A 30 -2.96 -1.65 6.25
CA TYR A 30 -3.31 -0.48 7.07
C TYR A 30 -4.59 -0.66 7.89
N GLY A 31 -5.30 -1.79 7.71
CA GLY A 31 -6.52 -2.09 8.46
C GLY A 31 -7.70 -1.21 8.04
N LEU A 32 -7.73 -0.70 6.80
CA LEU A 32 -8.73 0.26 6.32
C LEU A 32 -10.14 -0.31 6.22
N TRP A 33 -10.30 -1.63 6.29
CA TRP A 33 -11.60 -2.29 6.14
C TRP A 33 -12.15 -2.92 7.43
N HIS A 34 -11.28 -3.35 8.35
CA HIS A 34 -11.70 -4.04 9.58
C HIS A 34 -10.87 -3.65 10.82
N GLY A 35 -10.05 -2.60 10.74
CA GLY A 35 -9.13 -2.19 11.82
C GLY A 35 -7.95 -3.13 12.09
N LEU A 36 -8.02 -4.38 11.59
CA LEU A 36 -7.00 -5.39 11.79
C LEU A 36 -5.85 -5.22 10.78
N ARG A 37 -4.78 -4.58 11.23
CA ARG A 37 -3.50 -4.52 10.49
C ARG A 37 -2.89 -5.91 10.43
N ARG A 38 -2.64 -6.40 9.22
CA ARG A 38 -1.95 -7.69 9.01
C ARG A 38 -0.49 -7.49 8.67
N THR A 39 0.35 -8.45 9.03
CA THR A 39 1.77 -8.42 8.63
C THR A 39 1.92 -8.71 7.14
N GLN A 40 3.04 -8.32 6.54
CA GLN A 40 3.34 -8.67 5.15
C GLN A 40 3.30 -10.18 4.90
N ARG A 41 3.79 -11.00 5.86
CA ARG A 41 3.74 -12.47 5.78
C ARG A 41 2.31 -12.99 5.79
N ASP A 42 1.44 -12.42 6.62
CA ASP A 42 0.04 -12.86 6.70
C ASP A 42 -0.73 -12.48 5.44
N ILE A 43 -0.48 -11.29 4.89
CA ILE A 43 -1.09 -10.84 3.63
C ILE A 43 -0.59 -11.70 2.46
N ALA A 44 0.72 -11.97 2.42
CA ALA A 44 1.33 -12.84 1.42
C ALA A 44 0.70 -14.23 1.41
N ARG A 45 0.57 -14.86 2.59
CA ARG A 45 -0.10 -16.15 2.75
C ARG A 45 -1.57 -16.09 2.34
N LYS A 46 -2.31 -15.07 2.80
CA LYS A 46 -3.75 -14.96 2.53
C LYS A 46 -4.09 -14.68 1.07
N MET A 47 -3.22 -13.96 0.36
CA MET A 47 -3.42 -13.58 -1.04
C MET A 47 -2.72 -14.51 -2.04
N GLY A 48 -1.96 -15.51 -1.56
CA GLY A 48 -1.16 -16.39 -2.40
C GLY A 48 -0.09 -15.64 -3.21
N ILE A 49 0.52 -14.61 -2.62
CA ILE A 49 1.55 -13.77 -3.25
C ILE A 49 2.84 -13.85 -2.45
N SER A 50 3.96 -13.46 -3.06
CA SER A 50 5.24 -13.40 -2.35
C SER A 50 5.30 -12.21 -1.38
N ARG A 51 6.02 -12.37 -0.26
CA ARG A 51 6.29 -11.25 0.68
C ARG A 51 6.91 -10.04 -0.03
N SER A 52 7.77 -10.30 -1.01
CA SER A 52 8.45 -9.29 -1.81
C SER A 52 7.47 -8.53 -2.73
N TYR A 53 6.34 -9.14 -3.09
CA TYR A 53 5.27 -8.43 -3.81
C TYR A 53 4.55 -7.44 -2.87
N VAL A 54 4.24 -7.84 -1.63
CA VAL A 54 3.67 -6.92 -0.61
C VAL A 54 4.61 -5.75 -0.32
N SER A 55 5.89 -6.01 -0.09
CA SER A 55 6.90 -4.96 0.11
C SER A 55 7.05 -4.02 -1.10
N ARG A 56 6.93 -4.56 -2.32
CA ARG A 56 6.93 -3.77 -3.56
C ARG A 56 5.71 -2.86 -3.69
N ILE A 57 4.58 -3.15 -3.06
CA ILE A 57 3.41 -2.28 -3.06
C ILE A 57 3.54 -1.20 -1.97
N GLU A 58 4.18 -1.52 -0.85
CA GLU A 58 4.46 -0.55 0.22
C GLU A 58 5.49 0.53 -0.18
N LYS A 59 6.52 0.16 -0.95
CA LYS A 59 7.57 1.10 -1.42
C LYS A 59 7.06 2.29 -2.26
N PRO A 60 6.32 2.10 -3.36
CA PRO A 60 5.83 3.19 -4.20
C PRO A 60 4.79 4.04 -3.47
N ALA A 61 4.04 3.45 -2.53
CA ALA A 61 3.06 4.15 -1.69
C ALA A 61 3.69 5.24 -0.81
N HIS A 62 5.03 5.30 -0.65
CA HIS A 62 5.72 6.35 0.12
C HIS A 62 5.11 6.58 1.52
N ILE A 63 4.54 5.53 2.12
CA ILE A 63 4.27 5.55 3.56
C ILE A 63 5.63 5.18 4.17
N HIS A 64 6.49 6.20 4.25
CA HIS A 64 7.68 6.17 5.06
C HIS A 64 7.20 5.84 6.48
N THR A 65 7.25 4.55 6.85
CA THR A 65 7.35 4.19 8.26
C THR A 65 8.69 4.71 8.71
N THR A 66 8.69 5.92 9.25
CA THR A 66 9.80 6.54 9.96
C THR A 66 10.28 5.54 11.02
N SER A 67 11.51 5.06 10.85
CA SER A 67 12.34 4.57 11.95
C SER A 67 12.84 5.74 12.77
#